data_AF-A0A1G7MCP3-F1
#
_entry.id   AF-A0A1G7MCP3-F1
#
_cell.length_a   1.000
_cell.length_b   1.000
_cell.length_c   1.000
_cell.angle_alpha   90.00
_cell.angle_beta   90.00
_cell.angle_gamma   90.00
#
_symmetry.space_group_name_H-M   'P 1'
#
loop_
_entity.id
_entity.type
_entity.pdbx_description
1 polymer ?
#
loop_
_entity_poly.entity_id
_entity_poly.type
_entity_poly.pdbx_seq_one_letter_code
_entity_poly.pdbx_strand_id
1 'polypeptide(L)'
;MVVSVNSEPHKSEFNTLLNSTITELNAHAKKSPKKIEELRGNKLEPYVRDVMTDLAVGSQFENSIELIGGQKFPDIVAKKFYGIEVKTTTQNHWKTTGNSVLESTRVDDVERIFMLFGKLGKPIEFKCRAYEECLSEVVVTHSPRYLIDMNLEKGKTIFDKINTPYDTLRQKDNPIKPITDYYKSKLKPGQDLWWIQDTEKASNLVINIWNNLSLKEKQEIKNRAMVYFPEVFSNRGDKFSRLAIWLVTREAVVCPNVRDLFTAGGKDDYFIKNKTYKNIPRVYIKLFENIDSVLEILINTSAIELTEYWNEKTTEKKKIMDWIDLVSMNSNSVQGAKHLDIKQMLTELIL
;
A
#
# COMPACT_ATOMS: atom_id res chain seq x y z
N MET A 1 6.85 -1.21 -45.48
CA MET A 1 6.51 -0.95 -44.07
C MET A 1 5.21 -0.15 -44.08
N VAL A 2 4.07 -0.83 -43.90
CA VAL A 2 2.77 -0.16 -43.91
C VAL A 2 2.63 0.52 -42.55
N VAL A 3 2.80 1.83 -42.54
CA VAL A 3 2.42 2.66 -41.41
C VAL A 3 0.90 2.57 -41.31
N SER A 4 0.39 1.83 -40.32
CA SER A 4 -1.03 1.80 -40.00
C SER A 4 -1.41 3.15 -39.40
N VAL A 5 -1.89 4.04 -40.25
CA VAL A 5 -2.53 5.29 -39.86
C VAL A 5 -3.99 4.96 -39.56
N ASN A 6 -4.29 4.38 -38.40
CA ASN A 6 -5.68 4.19 -37.98
C ASN A 6 -6.05 5.20 -36.89
N SER A 7 -6.50 6.38 -37.34
CA SER A 7 -7.36 7.26 -36.56
C SER A 7 -8.73 6.56 -36.43
N GLU A 8 -8.92 5.77 -35.36
CA GLU A 8 -9.97 4.74 -35.24
C GLU A 8 -11.44 5.23 -35.29
N PRO A 9 -12.23 4.81 -36.30
CA PRO A 9 -13.68 5.01 -36.36
C PRO A 9 -14.49 4.19 -35.32
N HIS A 10 -13.91 3.11 -34.76
CA HIS A 10 -14.64 2.15 -33.91
C HIS A 10 -14.52 2.39 -32.40
N LYS A 11 -13.73 3.40 -31.97
CA LYS A 11 -13.58 3.76 -30.55
C LYS A 11 -14.91 4.15 -29.91
N SER A 12 -15.81 4.79 -30.65
CA SER A 12 -17.15 5.17 -30.19
C SER A 12 -18.05 3.96 -29.93
N GLU A 13 -18.01 2.96 -30.81
CA GLU A 13 -18.80 1.74 -30.70
C GLU A 13 -18.32 0.88 -29.52
N PHE A 14 -17.01 0.73 -29.32
CA PHE A 14 -16.49 -0.01 -28.18
C PHE A 14 -16.79 0.71 -26.85
N ASN A 15 -16.67 2.05 -26.82
CA ASN A 15 -17.11 2.83 -25.66
C ASN A 15 -18.59 2.66 -25.35
N THR A 16 -19.42 2.47 -26.38
CA THR A 16 -20.86 2.20 -26.21
C THR A 16 -21.06 0.85 -25.54
N LEU A 17 -20.36 -0.20 -25.99
CA LEU A 17 -20.37 -1.52 -25.34
C LEU A 17 -19.91 -1.41 -23.88
N LEU A 18 -18.78 -0.76 -23.60
CA LEU A 18 -18.28 -0.58 -22.23
C LEU A 18 -19.27 0.16 -21.32
N ASN A 19 -19.88 1.25 -21.80
CA ASN A 19 -20.87 2.00 -21.04
C ASN A 19 -22.12 1.17 -20.74
N SER A 20 -22.59 0.38 -21.70
CA SER A 20 -23.69 -0.58 -21.51
C SER A 20 -23.32 -1.64 -20.48
N THR A 21 -22.10 -2.19 -20.56
CA THR A 21 -21.59 -3.17 -19.58
C THR A 21 -21.55 -2.59 -18.17
N ILE A 22 -21.02 -1.38 -17.98
CA ILE A 22 -20.99 -0.73 -16.66
C ILE A 22 -22.38 -0.43 -16.13
N THR A 23 -23.29 -0.01 -17.01
CA THR A 23 -24.70 0.22 -16.64
C THR A 23 -25.35 -1.06 -16.14
N GLU A 24 -25.16 -2.18 -16.87
CA GLU A 24 -25.72 -3.48 -16.52
C GLU A 24 -25.09 -4.05 -15.24
N LEU A 25 -23.77 -3.97 -15.07
CA LEU A 25 -23.08 -4.42 -13.86
C LEU A 25 -23.55 -3.64 -12.61
N ASN A 26 -23.74 -2.32 -12.72
CA ASN A 26 -24.28 -1.51 -11.64
C ASN A 26 -25.77 -1.82 -11.38
N ALA A 27 -26.56 -2.20 -12.39
CA ALA A 27 -27.92 -2.68 -12.21
C ALA A 27 -27.94 -4.02 -11.45
N HIS A 28 -27.06 -4.96 -11.81
CA HIS A 28 -26.85 -6.21 -11.10
C HIS A 28 -26.41 -6.00 -9.65
N ALA A 29 -25.50 -5.05 -9.38
CA ALA A 29 -25.08 -4.68 -8.04
C ALA A 29 -26.24 -4.24 -7.14
N LYS A 30 -27.19 -3.47 -7.70
CA LYS A 30 -28.39 -3.02 -6.99
C LYS A 30 -29.41 -4.14 -6.79
N LYS A 31 -29.64 -4.96 -7.82
CA LYS A 31 -30.64 -6.03 -7.82
C LYS A 31 -30.23 -7.23 -6.97
N SER A 32 -28.94 -7.57 -6.93
CA SER A 32 -28.43 -8.79 -6.29
C SER A 32 -27.06 -8.57 -5.64
N PRO A 33 -26.95 -7.67 -4.65
CA PRO A 33 -25.67 -7.26 -4.07
C PRO A 33 -24.89 -8.43 -3.46
N LYS A 34 -25.56 -9.40 -2.81
CA LYS A 34 -24.91 -10.58 -2.21
C LYS A 34 -24.17 -11.43 -3.26
N LYS A 35 -24.79 -11.64 -4.42
CA LYS A 35 -24.19 -12.41 -5.53
C LYS A 35 -22.94 -11.71 -6.07
N ILE A 36 -23.00 -10.39 -6.18
CA ILE A 36 -21.88 -9.59 -6.70
C ILE A 36 -20.72 -9.51 -5.69
N GLU A 37 -21.03 -9.46 -4.39
CA GLU A 37 -20.03 -9.43 -3.32
C GLU A 37 -19.14 -10.69 -3.29
N GLU A 38 -19.65 -11.81 -3.80
CA GLU A 38 -18.93 -13.09 -3.92
C GLU A 38 -17.97 -13.15 -5.13
N LEU A 39 -18.08 -12.22 -6.08
CA LEU A 39 -17.23 -12.10 -7.28
C LEU A 39 -15.89 -11.43 -6.97
N ARG A 40 -15.18 -11.92 -5.95
CA ARG A 40 -13.87 -11.37 -5.52
C ARG A 40 -12.72 -11.93 -6.35
N GLY A 41 -11.67 -11.14 -6.55
CA GLY A 41 -10.48 -11.55 -7.27
C GLY A 41 -10.81 -11.92 -8.72
N ASN A 42 -10.33 -13.07 -9.17
CA ASN A 42 -10.49 -13.56 -10.55
C ASN A 42 -11.91 -14.03 -10.89
N LYS A 43 -12.82 -14.10 -9.92
CA LYS A 43 -14.22 -14.51 -10.17
C LYS A 43 -15.02 -13.46 -10.93
N LEU A 44 -14.60 -12.19 -10.89
CA LEU A 44 -15.29 -11.13 -11.62
C LEU A 44 -15.03 -11.20 -13.13
N GLU A 45 -13.84 -11.64 -13.54
CA GLU A 45 -13.43 -11.72 -14.94
C GLU A 45 -14.41 -12.50 -15.85
N PRO A 46 -14.77 -13.77 -15.55
CA PRO A 46 -15.73 -14.51 -16.38
C PRO A 46 -17.12 -13.88 -16.36
N TYR A 47 -17.52 -13.28 -15.23
CA TYR A 47 -18.82 -12.62 -15.12
C TYR A 47 -18.90 -11.36 -16.01
N VAL A 48 -17.84 -10.56 -16.04
CA VAL A 48 -17.72 -9.40 -16.94
C VAL A 48 -17.73 -9.86 -18.39
N ARG A 49 -16.96 -10.89 -18.74
CA ARG A 49 -16.96 -11.47 -20.09
C ARG A 49 -18.38 -11.84 -20.52
N ASP A 50 -19.12 -12.58 -19.70
CA ASP A 50 -20.47 -13.05 -20.06
C ASP A 50 -21.43 -11.89 -20.29
N VAL A 51 -21.44 -10.89 -19.40
CA VAL A 51 -22.25 -9.67 -19.57
C VAL A 51 -21.86 -8.92 -20.86
N MET A 52 -20.57 -8.82 -21.17
CA MET A 52 -20.10 -8.19 -22.40
C MET A 52 -20.53 -8.98 -23.65
N THR A 53 -20.45 -10.31 -23.62
CA THR A 53 -20.87 -11.18 -24.72
C THR A 53 -22.36 -11.01 -25.02
N ASP A 54 -23.20 -11.02 -23.99
CA ASP A 54 -24.65 -10.83 -24.13
C ASP A 54 -24.99 -9.47 -24.73
N LEU A 55 -24.31 -8.41 -24.28
CA LEU A 55 -24.50 -7.05 -24.79
C LEU A 55 -23.88 -6.82 -26.18
N ALA A 56 -22.94 -7.66 -26.60
CA ALA A 56 -22.29 -7.56 -27.89
C ALA A 56 -23.12 -8.17 -29.04
N VAL A 57 -24.17 -8.94 -28.74
CA VAL A 57 -25.05 -9.55 -29.76
C VAL A 57 -25.67 -8.48 -30.67
N GLY A 58 -25.55 -8.66 -31.99
CA GLY A 58 -26.00 -7.69 -33.00
C GLY A 58 -25.06 -6.51 -33.21
N SER A 59 -23.92 -6.46 -32.51
CA SER A 59 -22.86 -5.47 -32.73
C SER A 59 -21.69 -6.08 -33.49
N GLN A 60 -20.76 -5.25 -33.96
CA GLN A 60 -19.50 -5.72 -34.56
C GLN A 60 -18.57 -6.48 -33.58
N PHE A 61 -18.88 -6.52 -32.29
CA PHE A 61 -18.14 -7.26 -31.26
C PHE A 61 -18.73 -8.63 -30.95
N GLU A 62 -19.85 -8.99 -31.59
CA GLU A 62 -20.48 -10.30 -31.42
C GLU A 62 -19.47 -11.43 -31.70
N ASN A 63 -19.49 -12.47 -30.85
CA ASN A 63 -18.57 -13.61 -30.93
C ASN A 63 -17.07 -13.26 -30.87
N SER A 64 -16.70 -12.07 -30.39
CA SER A 64 -15.30 -11.61 -30.32
C SER A 64 -14.76 -11.39 -28.90
N ILE A 65 -15.59 -11.57 -27.87
CA ILE A 65 -15.24 -11.34 -26.47
C ILE A 65 -14.62 -12.62 -25.88
N GLU A 66 -13.32 -12.57 -25.61
CA GLU A 66 -12.55 -13.73 -25.15
C GLU A 66 -11.93 -13.46 -23.77
N LEU A 67 -12.10 -14.39 -22.84
CA LEU A 67 -11.35 -14.39 -21.56
C LEU A 67 -10.01 -15.09 -21.81
N ILE A 68 -8.91 -14.37 -21.61
CA ILE A 68 -7.57 -14.87 -21.94
C ILE A 68 -7.01 -15.74 -20.80
N GLY A 69 -7.23 -15.35 -19.54
CA GLY A 69 -6.73 -16.06 -18.36
C GLY A 69 -5.19 -16.18 -18.30
N GLY A 70 -4.69 -16.96 -17.34
CA GLY A 70 -3.28 -17.37 -17.32
C GLY A 70 -2.24 -16.28 -17.00
N GLN A 71 -2.57 -15.30 -16.15
CA GLN A 71 -1.70 -14.15 -15.78
C GLN A 71 -1.31 -13.25 -16.97
N LYS A 72 -2.05 -13.30 -18.09
CA LYS A 72 -1.86 -12.37 -19.20
C LYS A 72 -2.47 -11.01 -18.93
N PHE A 73 -1.99 -10.00 -19.62
CA PHE A 73 -2.49 -8.64 -19.58
C PHE A 73 -2.99 -8.24 -20.98
N PRO A 74 -4.26 -7.86 -21.17
CA PRO A 74 -5.35 -7.77 -20.20
C PRO A 74 -6.11 -9.09 -20.00
N ASP A 75 -7.03 -9.11 -19.01
CA ASP A 75 -7.83 -10.29 -18.67
C ASP A 75 -8.81 -10.71 -19.80
N ILE A 76 -9.45 -9.74 -20.45
CA ILE A 76 -10.43 -9.95 -21.53
C ILE A 76 -9.99 -9.20 -22.78
N VAL A 77 -10.17 -9.82 -23.95
CA VAL A 77 -9.88 -9.22 -25.26
C VAL A 77 -11.14 -9.23 -26.12
N ALA A 78 -11.37 -8.13 -26.84
CA ALA A 78 -12.48 -7.96 -27.78
C ALA A 78 -11.93 -7.60 -29.17
N LYS A 79 -12.32 -8.38 -30.19
CA LYS A 79 -11.90 -8.20 -31.59
C LYS A 79 -10.37 -8.13 -31.77
N LYS A 80 -9.61 -8.78 -30.87
CA LYS A 80 -8.13 -8.76 -30.76
C LYS A 80 -7.48 -7.42 -30.44
N PHE A 81 -8.20 -6.32 -30.64
CA PHE A 81 -7.66 -4.97 -30.59
C PHE A 81 -7.92 -4.25 -29.26
N TYR A 82 -9.07 -4.54 -28.64
CA TYR A 82 -9.47 -3.93 -27.38
C TYR A 82 -9.27 -4.89 -26.22
N GLY A 83 -8.81 -4.35 -25.10
CA GLY A 83 -8.51 -5.08 -23.89
C GLY A 83 -9.27 -4.53 -22.69
N ILE A 84 -9.68 -5.40 -21.78
CA ILE A 84 -10.32 -5.04 -20.52
C ILE A 84 -9.56 -5.73 -19.39
N GLU A 85 -8.92 -4.92 -18.55
CA GLU A 85 -8.32 -5.36 -17.30
C GLU A 85 -9.34 -5.23 -16.18
N VAL A 86 -9.55 -6.29 -15.42
CA VAL A 86 -10.56 -6.36 -14.37
C VAL A 86 -9.88 -6.33 -13.00
N LYS A 87 -10.30 -5.41 -12.14
CA LYS A 87 -9.84 -5.33 -10.75
C LYS A 87 -11.00 -5.21 -9.78
N THR A 88 -10.79 -5.75 -8.59
CA THR A 88 -11.75 -5.67 -7.49
C THR A 88 -11.11 -5.15 -6.21
N THR A 89 -11.92 -4.51 -5.37
CA THR A 89 -11.57 -4.24 -3.96
C THR A 89 -12.76 -4.56 -3.08
N THR A 90 -12.51 -5.08 -1.88
CA THR A 90 -13.54 -5.24 -0.84
C THR A 90 -13.72 -3.99 0.02
N GLN A 91 -12.81 -3.02 -0.11
CA GLN A 91 -12.85 -1.76 0.62
C GLN A 91 -13.65 -0.70 -0.15
N ASN A 92 -14.11 0.34 0.55
CA ASN A 92 -14.85 1.44 -0.08
C ASN A 92 -13.90 2.52 -0.66
N HIS A 93 -13.06 2.14 -1.62
CA HIS A 93 -12.15 3.07 -2.32
C HIS A 93 -11.97 2.69 -3.80
N TRP A 94 -11.39 3.59 -4.58
CA TRP A 94 -11.19 3.43 -6.03
C TRP A 94 -9.71 3.28 -6.43
N LYS A 95 -8.86 2.91 -5.47
CA LYS A 95 -7.42 2.76 -5.63
C LYS A 95 -7.00 1.30 -5.56
N THR A 96 -6.01 0.88 -6.35
CA THR A 96 -5.37 -0.44 -6.18
C THR A 96 -4.02 -0.47 -6.89
N THR A 97 -3.23 -1.51 -6.62
CA THR A 97 -2.02 -1.77 -7.41
C THR A 97 -2.41 -2.47 -8.71
N GLY A 98 -1.92 -1.96 -9.84
CA GLY A 98 -2.12 -2.50 -11.17
C GLY A 98 -1.01 -3.45 -11.61
N ASN A 99 -0.86 -3.60 -12.92
CA ASN A 99 0.16 -4.45 -13.54
C ASN A 99 1.56 -3.83 -13.50
N SER A 100 2.54 -4.68 -13.81
CA SER A 100 3.96 -4.30 -13.92
C SER A 100 4.16 -3.24 -15.00
N VAL A 101 5.02 -2.25 -14.74
CA VAL A 101 5.42 -1.22 -15.71
C VAL A 101 6.07 -1.85 -16.96
N LEU A 102 6.69 -3.03 -16.80
CA LEU A 102 7.34 -3.76 -17.88
C LEU A 102 6.34 -4.43 -18.83
N GLU A 103 5.09 -4.66 -18.41
CA GLU A 103 4.03 -5.30 -19.21
C GLU A 103 4.45 -6.60 -19.92
N SER A 104 5.33 -7.41 -19.31
CA SER A 104 5.92 -8.61 -19.94
C SER A 104 4.91 -9.72 -20.28
N THR A 105 3.68 -9.64 -19.76
CA THR A 105 2.60 -10.59 -20.03
C THR A 105 1.54 -10.02 -20.98
N ARG A 106 1.83 -8.89 -21.65
CA ARG A 106 0.92 -8.22 -22.57
C ARG A 106 0.56 -9.11 -23.76
N VAL A 107 -0.70 -9.08 -24.19
CA VAL A 107 -1.16 -9.67 -25.46
C VAL A 107 -0.80 -8.72 -26.62
N ASP A 108 0.00 -9.22 -27.57
CA ASP A 108 0.66 -8.39 -28.60
C ASP A 108 -0.30 -7.55 -29.46
N ASP A 109 -1.44 -8.11 -29.86
CA ASP A 109 -2.39 -7.47 -30.80
C ASP A 109 -3.28 -6.40 -30.13
N VAL A 110 -3.23 -6.26 -28.81
CA VAL A 110 -4.11 -5.34 -28.06
C VAL A 110 -3.51 -3.94 -28.02
N GLU A 111 -4.15 -2.99 -28.71
CA GLU A 111 -3.71 -1.59 -28.79
C GLU A 111 -4.31 -0.70 -27.71
N ARG A 112 -5.54 -0.98 -27.26
CA ARG A 112 -6.28 -0.14 -26.31
C ARG A 112 -6.75 -0.96 -25.13
N ILE A 113 -6.40 -0.55 -23.91
CA ILE A 113 -6.80 -1.25 -22.69
C ILE A 113 -7.67 -0.34 -21.83
N PHE A 114 -8.71 -0.92 -21.26
CA PHE A 114 -9.62 -0.25 -20.33
C PHE A 114 -9.57 -0.96 -18.98
N MET A 115 -9.57 -0.18 -17.91
CA MET A 115 -9.64 -0.66 -16.53
C MET A 115 -11.10 -0.73 -16.10
N LEU A 116 -11.63 -1.93 -15.89
CA LEU A 116 -12.91 -2.17 -15.23
C LEU A 116 -12.67 -2.47 -13.76
N PHE A 117 -13.12 -1.57 -12.89
CA PHE A 117 -12.91 -1.66 -11.45
C PHE A 117 -14.26 -1.91 -10.75
N GLY A 118 -14.39 -3.07 -10.09
CA GLY A 118 -15.48 -3.39 -9.17
C GLY A 118 -15.12 -3.05 -7.71
N LYS A 119 -15.78 -2.03 -7.14
CA LYS A 119 -15.73 -1.74 -5.71
C LYS A 119 -16.82 -2.55 -5.01
N LEU A 120 -16.43 -3.64 -4.36
CA LEU A 120 -17.34 -4.60 -3.72
C LEU A 120 -17.66 -4.25 -2.26
N GLY A 121 -17.00 -3.22 -1.70
CA GLY A 121 -17.43 -2.59 -0.45
C GLY A 121 -18.74 -1.80 -0.66
N LYS A 122 -19.58 -1.69 0.37
CA LYS A 122 -20.90 -1.02 0.24
C LYS A 122 -20.74 0.51 0.07
N PRO A 123 -21.48 1.16 -0.87
CA PRO A 123 -22.30 0.55 -1.91
C PRO A 123 -21.44 -0.11 -3.00
N ILE A 124 -21.90 -1.28 -3.49
CA ILE A 124 -21.22 -2.00 -4.57
C ILE A 124 -21.39 -1.20 -5.87
N GLU A 125 -20.28 -0.85 -6.50
CA GLU A 125 -20.27 -0.01 -7.69
C GLU A 125 -19.17 -0.45 -8.67
N PHE A 126 -19.41 -0.21 -9.95
CA PHE A 126 -18.47 -0.47 -11.03
C PHE A 126 -18.13 0.80 -11.80
N LYS A 127 -16.87 0.94 -12.18
CA LYS A 127 -16.38 2.00 -13.08
C LYS A 127 -15.53 1.41 -14.19
N CYS A 128 -15.55 2.05 -15.35
CA CYS A 128 -14.61 1.78 -16.44
C CYS A 128 -13.91 3.07 -16.84
N ARG A 129 -12.62 2.99 -17.17
CA ARG A 129 -11.85 4.11 -17.73
C ARG A 129 -10.73 3.58 -18.60
N ALA A 130 -10.24 4.38 -19.55
CA ALA A 130 -9.03 4.05 -20.29
C ALA A 130 -7.87 3.81 -19.31
N TYR A 131 -7.08 2.76 -19.55
CA TYR A 131 -6.06 2.30 -18.61
C TYR A 131 -5.06 3.41 -18.32
N GLU A 132 -4.54 4.07 -19.36
CA GLU A 132 -3.58 5.15 -19.29
C GLU A 132 -4.04 6.38 -18.49
N GLU A 133 -5.35 6.60 -18.39
CA GLU A 133 -5.91 7.77 -17.70
C GLU A 133 -6.08 7.58 -16.19
N CYS A 134 -5.94 6.35 -15.69
CA CYS A 134 -6.12 6.03 -14.28
C CYS A 134 -4.83 5.65 -13.54
N LEU A 135 -3.66 5.81 -14.18
CA LEU A 135 -2.36 5.47 -13.60
C LEU A 135 -1.74 6.70 -12.94
N SER A 136 -1.85 6.77 -11.62
CA SER A 136 -1.43 7.94 -10.83
C SER A 136 0.08 8.02 -10.61
N GLU A 137 0.69 6.91 -10.22
CA GLU A 137 2.09 6.80 -9.77
C GLU A 137 2.62 5.38 -10.01
N VAL A 138 3.89 5.14 -9.69
CA VAL A 138 4.47 3.81 -9.65
C VAL A 138 4.85 3.46 -8.22
N VAL A 139 4.40 2.29 -7.77
CA VAL A 139 4.73 1.71 -6.48
C VAL A 139 5.55 0.45 -6.69
N VAL A 140 6.46 0.17 -5.77
CA VAL A 140 7.19 -1.10 -5.76
C VAL A 140 6.52 -1.99 -4.72
N THR A 141 6.19 -3.20 -5.13
CA THR A 141 5.67 -4.25 -4.22
C THR A 141 6.48 -5.52 -4.36
N HIS A 142 6.88 -5.85 -5.60
CA HIS A 142 7.88 -6.85 -5.96
C HIS A 142 8.64 -6.39 -7.21
N SER A 143 7.89 -6.04 -8.26
CA SER A 143 8.35 -5.22 -9.39
C SER A 143 7.70 -3.83 -9.33
N PRO A 144 8.21 -2.84 -10.10
CA PRO A 144 7.51 -1.57 -10.29
C PRO A 144 6.14 -1.81 -10.92
N ARG A 145 5.07 -1.38 -10.25
CA ARG A 145 3.68 -1.50 -10.68
C ARG A 145 3.01 -0.15 -10.69
N TYR A 146 2.09 0.06 -11.62
CA TYR A 146 1.29 1.28 -11.61
C TYR A 146 0.31 1.28 -10.43
N LEU A 147 0.11 2.44 -9.82
CA LEU A 147 -0.96 2.69 -8.85
C LEU A 147 -2.19 3.22 -9.59
N ILE A 148 -3.26 2.43 -9.58
CA ILE A 148 -4.53 2.77 -10.20
C ILE A 148 -5.33 3.67 -9.25
N ASP A 149 -5.90 4.75 -9.78
CA ASP A 149 -6.90 5.58 -9.12
C ASP A 149 -8.00 5.94 -10.13
N MET A 150 -9.21 5.37 -9.97
CA MET A 150 -10.32 5.64 -10.89
C MET A 150 -10.85 7.07 -10.79
N ASN A 151 -10.53 7.80 -9.71
CA ASN A 151 -10.93 9.19 -9.51
C ASN A 151 -9.81 10.19 -9.87
N LEU A 152 -8.75 9.73 -10.54
CA LEU A 152 -7.62 10.56 -10.88
C LEU A 152 -8.01 11.74 -11.78
N GLU A 153 -7.67 12.95 -11.35
CA GLU A 153 -7.90 14.17 -12.11
C GLU A 153 -7.06 14.19 -13.40
N LYS A 154 -7.56 14.89 -14.43
CA LYS A 154 -6.82 15.09 -15.68
C LYS A 154 -5.51 15.84 -15.40
N GLY A 155 -4.41 15.40 -16.04
CA GLY A 155 -3.09 16.01 -15.85
C GLY A 155 -2.33 15.51 -14.62
N LYS A 156 -2.85 14.50 -13.91
CA LYS A 156 -2.22 13.93 -12.71
C LYS A 156 -1.68 12.52 -12.91
N THR A 157 -1.70 12.00 -14.13
CA THR A 157 -1.15 10.68 -14.43
C THR A 157 0.36 10.67 -14.28
N ILE A 158 0.95 9.48 -14.12
CA ILE A 158 2.40 9.34 -14.20
C ILE A 158 2.95 9.80 -15.55
N PHE A 159 2.18 9.63 -16.64
CA PHE A 159 2.55 10.05 -17.99
C PHE A 159 2.61 11.57 -18.13
N ASP A 160 1.67 12.29 -17.51
CA ASP A 160 1.69 13.76 -17.43
C ASP A 160 2.92 14.23 -16.63
N LYS A 161 3.20 13.57 -15.50
CA LYS A 161 4.33 13.88 -14.61
C LYS A 161 5.68 13.73 -15.30
N ILE A 162 5.87 12.67 -16.09
CA ILE A 162 7.12 12.38 -16.81
C ILE A 162 7.14 12.98 -18.22
N ASN A 163 6.07 13.67 -18.64
CA ASN A 163 5.90 14.21 -19.98
C ASN A 163 6.17 13.18 -21.11
N THR A 164 5.67 11.95 -20.94
CA THR A 164 5.79 10.87 -21.93
C THR A 164 4.48 10.10 -22.01
N PRO A 165 3.79 10.08 -23.18
CA PRO A 165 2.55 9.32 -23.34
C PRO A 165 2.73 7.83 -23.07
N TYR A 166 1.66 7.17 -22.59
CA TYR A 166 1.67 5.74 -22.27
C TYR A 166 2.13 4.86 -23.44
N ASP A 167 1.54 5.02 -24.63
CA ASP A 167 1.91 4.25 -25.83
C ASP A 167 3.38 4.44 -26.21
N THR A 168 3.93 5.64 -26.02
CA THR A 168 5.35 5.91 -26.24
C THR A 168 6.22 5.25 -25.17
N LEU A 169 5.78 5.27 -23.91
CA LEU A 169 6.55 4.71 -22.79
C LEU A 169 6.68 3.19 -22.91
N ARG A 170 5.57 2.48 -23.15
CA ARG A 170 5.53 1.01 -23.18
C ARG A 170 6.35 0.40 -24.33
N GLN A 171 6.60 1.16 -25.39
CA GLN A 171 7.38 0.73 -26.56
C GLN A 171 8.90 0.95 -26.37
N LYS A 172 9.34 1.55 -25.26
CA LYS A 172 10.77 1.74 -25.00
C LYS A 172 11.39 0.43 -24.53
N ASP A 173 12.65 0.20 -24.93
CA ASP A 173 13.46 -0.92 -24.40
C ASP A 173 13.56 -0.91 -22.87
N ASN A 174 13.55 0.28 -22.26
CA ASN A 174 13.50 0.46 -20.82
C ASN A 174 12.39 1.46 -20.44
N PRO A 175 11.14 1.00 -20.22
CA PRO A 175 10.02 1.86 -19.87
C PRO A 175 10.16 2.43 -18.44
N ILE A 176 11.01 1.84 -17.61
CA ILE A 176 11.18 2.28 -16.21
C ILE A 176 12.07 3.52 -16.12
N LYS A 177 13.06 3.66 -17.01
CA LYS A 177 14.03 4.77 -16.96
C LYS A 177 13.40 6.16 -16.87
N PRO A 178 12.45 6.57 -17.74
CA PRO A 178 11.81 7.89 -17.66
C PRO A 178 11.09 8.13 -16.32
N ILE A 179 10.49 7.09 -15.75
CA ILE A 179 9.87 7.14 -14.43
C ILE A 179 10.93 7.37 -13.35
N THR A 180 12.04 6.64 -13.41
CA THR A 180 13.14 6.80 -12.44
C THR A 180 13.73 8.20 -12.49
N ASP A 181 13.93 8.75 -13.70
CA ASP A 181 14.55 10.04 -13.91
C ASP A 181 13.62 11.17 -13.39
N TYR A 182 12.30 11.02 -13.57
CA TYR A 182 11.31 11.91 -12.95
C TYR A 182 11.40 11.91 -11.42
N TYR A 183 11.37 10.74 -10.77
CA TYR A 183 11.43 10.70 -9.31
C TYR A 183 12.78 11.20 -8.79
N LYS A 184 13.91 10.89 -9.47
CA LYS A 184 15.23 11.45 -9.16
C LYS A 184 15.23 12.98 -9.19
N SER A 185 14.59 13.59 -10.17
CA SER A 185 14.50 15.06 -10.28
C SER A 185 13.73 15.73 -9.13
N LYS A 186 12.93 14.96 -8.37
CA LYS A 186 12.15 15.45 -7.22
C LYS A 186 12.81 15.13 -5.88
N LEU A 187 13.94 14.43 -5.86
CA LEU A 187 14.66 14.11 -4.63
C LEU A 187 15.20 15.38 -3.98
N LYS A 188 15.00 15.50 -2.68
CA LYS A 188 15.63 16.52 -1.83
C LYS A 188 17.04 16.06 -1.45
N PRO A 189 17.94 16.97 -1.04
CA PRO A 189 19.23 16.60 -0.47
C PRO A 189 19.08 15.53 0.62
N GLY A 190 19.80 14.42 0.46
CA GLY A 190 19.73 13.27 1.36
C GLY A 190 18.61 12.26 1.06
N GLN A 191 17.81 12.43 0.01
CA GLN A 191 16.91 11.38 -0.47
C GLN A 191 17.57 10.59 -1.60
N ASP A 192 17.28 9.30 -1.70
CA ASP A 192 17.71 8.46 -2.81
C ASP A 192 16.58 7.49 -3.21
N LEU A 193 16.65 7.00 -4.45
CA LEU A 193 15.79 5.89 -4.87
C LEU A 193 16.40 4.61 -4.30
N TRP A 194 15.60 3.83 -3.57
CA TRP A 194 16.11 2.61 -2.94
C TRP A 194 16.62 1.64 -4.01
N TRP A 195 15.81 1.27 -5.01
CA TRP A 195 16.33 0.62 -6.23
C TRP A 195 15.22 0.41 -7.26
N ILE A 196 15.63 0.56 -8.52
CA ILE A 196 14.99 -0.02 -9.69
C ILE A 196 16.08 -0.88 -10.35
N GLN A 197 16.15 -2.13 -9.94
CA GLN A 197 16.80 -3.22 -10.66
C GLN A 197 15.84 -4.41 -10.66
N ASP A 198 15.98 -5.28 -11.66
CA ASP A 198 15.12 -6.41 -12.07
C ASP A 198 14.83 -7.51 -11.02
N THR A 199 14.89 -7.20 -9.71
CA THR A 199 14.71 -8.19 -8.66
C THR A 199 13.58 -7.85 -7.70
N GLU A 200 12.67 -8.81 -7.62
CA GLU A 200 11.31 -8.87 -7.10
C GLU A 200 11.04 -8.45 -5.65
N LYS A 201 11.82 -7.60 -4.96
CA LYS A 201 11.47 -7.22 -3.57
C LYS A 201 11.86 -5.78 -3.21
N ALA A 202 10.89 -4.87 -3.21
CA ALA A 202 10.89 -3.70 -2.33
C ALA A 202 9.51 -3.02 -2.24
N SER A 203 9.27 -2.36 -1.11
CA SER A 203 8.19 -1.40 -0.86
C SER A 203 8.74 0.03 -0.82
N ASN A 204 7.93 1.00 -1.29
CA ASN A 204 8.19 2.46 -1.41
C ASN A 204 9.39 2.86 -2.29
N LEU A 205 9.13 3.77 -3.25
CA LEU A 205 10.06 4.12 -4.33
C LEU A 205 11.14 5.14 -3.92
N VAL A 206 10.93 5.87 -2.81
CA VAL A 206 11.82 6.92 -2.31
C VAL A 206 12.20 6.59 -0.88
N ILE A 207 13.49 6.59 -0.56
CA ILE A 207 13.97 6.55 0.81
C ILE A 207 14.19 7.97 1.33
N ASN A 208 13.73 8.20 2.55
CA ASN A 208 13.91 9.44 3.27
C ASN A 208 14.98 9.29 4.35
N ILE A 209 15.65 10.39 4.70
CA ILE A 209 16.46 10.43 5.92
C ILE A 209 15.57 10.92 7.06
N TRP A 210 15.73 10.31 8.24
CA TRP A 210 14.97 10.65 9.44
C TRP A 210 14.82 12.16 9.66
N ASN A 211 15.90 12.92 9.47
CA ASN A 211 15.92 14.37 9.70
C ASN A 211 14.96 15.15 8.81
N ASN A 212 14.65 14.66 7.61
CA ASN A 212 13.77 15.30 6.63
C ASN A 212 12.28 15.06 6.91
N LEU A 213 11.94 14.15 7.82
CA LEU A 213 10.56 13.88 8.21
C LEU A 213 9.99 15.03 9.03
N SER A 214 8.69 15.29 8.88
CA SER A 214 7.95 16.21 9.74
C SER A 214 7.93 15.73 11.18
N LEU A 215 7.66 16.64 12.12
CA LEU A 215 7.56 16.28 13.54
C LEU A 215 6.46 15.24 13.79
N LYS A 216 5.35 15.34 13.05
CA LYS A 216 4.22 14.40 13.12
C LYS A 216 4.64 13.00 12.68
N GLU A 217 5.24 12.86 11.50
CA GLU A 217 5.74 11.57 10.98
C GLU A 217 6.78 10.95 11.92
N LYS A 218 7.73 11.77 12.43
CA LYS A 218 8.71 11.32 13.43
C LYS A 218 8.03 10.76 14.68
N GLN A 219 6.96 11.39 15.14
CA GLN A 219 6.24 10.95 16.34
C GLN A 219 5.46 9.67 16.08
N GLU A 220 4.74 9.58 14.96
CA GLU A 220 4.00 8.37 14.55
C GLU A 220 4.93 7.16 14.43
N ILE A 221 6.07 7.31 13.76
CA ILE A 221 7.05 6.23 13.60
C ILE A 221 7.67 5.82 14.95
N LYS A 222 7.99 6.79 15.83
CA LYS A 222 8.49 6.47 17.19
C LYS A 222 7.47 5.69 18.01
N ASN A 223 6.20 6.10 17.97
CA ASN A 223 5.14 5.43 18.73
C ASN A 223 4.90 4.01 18.19
N ARG A 224 4.87 3.82 16.87
CA ARG A 224 4.81 2.48 16.24
C ARG A 224 6.01 1.61 16.61
N ALA A 225 7.21 2.20 16.63
CA ALA A 225 8.42 1.50 17.05
C ALA A 225 8.33 0.99 18.51
N MET A 226 7.76 1.78 19.43
CA MET A 226 7.54 1.36 20.82
C MET A 226 6.51 0.21 20.96
N VAL A 227 5.54 0.14 20.04
CA VAL A 227 4.56 -0.97 19.99
C VAL A 227 5.19 -2.24 19.41
N TYR A 228 5.84 -2.14 18.26
CA TYR A 228 6.33 -3.30 17.52
C TYR A 228 7.63 -3.90 18.09
N PHE A 229 8.47 -3.09 18.74
CA PHE A 229 9.78 -3.53 19.22
C PHE A 229 9.96 -3.28 20.72
N PRO A 230 9.30 -4.03 21.62
CA PRO A 230 9.45 -3.86 23.07
C PRO A 230 10.90 -3.98 23.56
N GLU A 231 11.79 -4.64 22.81
CA GLU A 231 13.21 -4.72 23.16
C GLU A 231 13.91 -3.36 23.22
N VAL A 232 13.37 -2.29 22.62
CA VAL A 232 13.94 -0.93 22.72
C VAL A 232 14.07 -0.47 24.18
N PHE A 233 13.23 -1.00 25.06
CA PHE A 233 13.23 -0.77 26.50
C PHE A 233 14.28 -1.59 27.26
N SER A 234 15.00 -2.50 26.62
CA SER A 234 16.07 -3.29 27.25
C SER A 234 17.40 -2.55 27.34
N ASN A 235 18.44 -3.19 27.91
CA ASN A 235 19.83 -2.72 27.84
C ASN A 235 20.70 -3.54 26.87
N ARG A 236 20.08 -4.34 25.98
CA ARG A 236 20.84 -5.15 25.01
C ARG A 236 21.50 -4.26 23.96
N GLY A 237 22.70 -4.64 23.51
CA GLY A 237 23.43 -3.91 22.48
C GLY A 237 22.76 -3.95 21.10
N ASP A 238 21.98 -5.00 20.82
CA ASP A 238 21.32 -5.24 19.55
C ASP A 238 19.86 -4.78 19.49
N LYS A 239 19.33 -4.16 20.55
CA LYS A 239 17.91 -3.85 20.71
C LYS A 239 17.28 -2.93 19.66
N PHE A 240 18.11 -2.21 18.90
CA PHE A 240 17.64 -1.36 17.80
C PHE A 240 17.82 -1.99 16.42
N SER A 241 18.37 -3.19 16.32
CA SER A 241 18.72 -3.80 15.04
C SER A 241 17.49 -4.11 14.19
N ARG A 242 16.46 -4.74 14.79
CA ARG A 242 15.19 -5.02 14.10
C ARG A 242 14.46 -3.74 13.73
N LEU A 243 14.47 -2.75 14.62
CA LEU A 243 13.91 -1.44 14.36
C LEU A 243 14.61 -0.75 13.18
N ALA A 244 15.94 -0.78 13.11
CA ALA A 244 16.70 -0.17 12.02
C ALA A 244 16.36 -0.83 10.67
N ILE A 245 16.24 -2.17 10.64
CA ILE A 245 15.80 -2.90 9.44
C ILE A 245 14.37 -2.51 9.07
N TRP A 246 13.46 -2.44 10.04
CA TRP A 246 12.07 -2.06 9.80
C TRP A 246 11.92 -0.63 9.29
N LEU A 247 12.69 0.33 9.82
CA LEU A 247 12.71 1.71 9.33
C LEU A 247 13.03 1.74 7.83
N VAL A 248 14.03 0.98 7.40
CA VAL A 248 14.45 0.96 5.99
C VAL A 248 13.46 0.17 5.13
N THR A 249 13.03 -1.01 5.57
CA THR A 249 12.25 -1.94 4.75
C THR A 249 10.75 -1.66 4.71
N ARG A 250 10.17 -1.11 5.78
CA ARG A 250 8.73 -0.85 5.91
C ARG A 250 8.41 0.64 5.87
N GLU A 251 9.24 1.47 6.48
CA GLU A 251 9.02 2.92 6.50
C GLU A 251 9.74 3.66 5.37
N ALA A 252 10.68 3.00 4.66
CA ALA A 252 11.59 3.64 3.70
C ALA A 252 12.33 4.85 4.30
N VAL A 253 12.78 4.70 5.54
CA VAL A 253 13.51 5.73 6.30
C VAL A 253 14.87 5.21 6.76
N VAL A 254 15.91 5.98 6.47
CA VAL A 254 17.25 5.77 7.03
C VAL A 254 17.43 6.67 8.25
N CYS A 255 17.73 6.08 9.41
CA CYS A 255 18.05 6.80 10.63
C CYS A 255 19.44 6.41 11.13
N PRO A 256 20.48 7.23 10.87
CA PRO A 256 21.84 6.95 11.33
C PRO A 256 21.96 6.87 12.86
N ASN A 257 21.14 7.64 13.57
CA ASN A 257 21.20 7.80 15.03
C ASN A 257 19.99 7.20 15.74
N VAL A 258 19.56 6.00 15.32
CA VAL A 258 18.31 5.35 15.82
C VAL A 258 18.26 5.26 17.35
N ARG A 259 19.38 4.98 18.01
CA ARG A 259 19.49 4.90 19.48
C ARG A 259 19.04 6.19 20.15
N ASP A 260 19.56 7.32 19.67
CA ASP A 260 19.43 8.61 20.32
C ASP A 260 17.97 9.10 20.28
N LEU A 261 17.19 8.66 19.29
CA LEU A 261 15.75 8.93 19.20
C LEU A 261 15.01 8.51 20.48
N PHE A 262 15.43 7.41 21.09
CA PHE A 262 14.77 6.82 22.26
C PHE A 262 15.52 7.18 23.55
N THR A 263 16.85 7.20 23.56
CA THR A 263 17.62 7.30 24.81
C THR A 263 18.24 8.66 25.10
N ALA A 264 18.31 9.58 24.12
CA ALA A 264 18.91 10.90 24.37
C ALA A 264 18.10 11.71 25.37
N GLY A 265 18.77 12.25 26.40
CA GLY A 265 18.16 13.08 27.45
C GLY A 265 18.32 12.53 28.89
N GLY A 266 19.12 11.49 29.12
CA GLY A 266 19.51 11.06 30.46
C GLY A 266 18.37 10.41 31.27
N LYS A 267 18.14 10.90 32.49
CA LYS A 267 17.09 10.45 33.41
C LYS A 267 16.25 11.65 33.88
N ASP A 268 15.00 11.41 34.24
CA ASP A 268 14.08 12.43 34.73
C ASP A 268 13.13 11.87 35.79
N ASP A 269 12.40 12.75 36.47
CA ASP A 269 11.33 12.36 37.41
C ASP A 269 9.98 12.34 36.68
N TYR A 270 9.07 11.44 37.07
CA TYR A 270 7.74 11.33 36.46
C TYR A 270 6.66 11.15 37.53
N PHE A 271 5.51 11.79 37.36
CA PHE A 271 4.41 11.79 38.32
C PHE A 271 3.23 10.96 37.82
N ILE A 272 2.81 9.95 38.59
CA ILE A 272 1.67 9.08 38.28
C ILE A 272 0.77 9.01 39.51
N LYS A 273 -0.53 9.30 39.36
CA LYS A 273 -1.59 9.09 40.39
C LYS A 273 -1.14 9.44 41.82
N ASN A 274 -0.53 10.61 42.03
CA ASN A 274 -0.02 11.14 43.32
C ASN A 274 1.32 10.60 43.83
N LYS A 275 2.10 9.91 43.00
CA LYS A 275 3.44 9.42 43.34
C LYS A 275 4.47 9.93 42.33
N THR A 276 5.54 10.51 42.84
CA THR A 276 6.71 10.90 42.03
C THR A 276 7.72 9.76 42.00
N TYR A 277 7.96 9.23 40.80
CA TYR A 277 8.98 8.24 40.53
C TYR A 277 10.25 8.95 40.07
N LYS A 278 11.36 8.73 40.77
CA LYS A 278 12.61 9.45 40.52
C LYS A 278 13.57 8.70 39.60
N ASN A 279 14.41 9.45 38.87
CA ASN A 279 15.53 8.93 38.09
C ASN A 279 15.14 7.88 37.02
N ILE A 280 14.03 8.11 36.33
CA ILE A 280 13.54 7.23 35.27
C ILE A 280 14.35 7.45 33.99
N PRO A 281 14.88 6.38 33.36
CA PRO A 281 15.56 6.50 32.07
C PRO A 281 14.66 7.12 30.99
N ARG A 282 15.24 8.01 30.16
CA ARG A 282 14.49 8.81 29.18
C ARG A 282 13.62 8.01 28.20
N VAL A 283 13.99 6.77 27.89
CA VAL A 283 13.19 5.89 27.03
C VAL A 283 11.79 5.63 27.60
N TYR A 284 11.67 5.50 28.92
CA TYR A 284 10.38 5.32 29.59
C TYR A 284 9.62 6.63 29.74
N ILE A 285 10.32 7.74 30.01
CA ILE A 285 9.69 9.08 30.03
C ILE A 285 8.99 9.35 28.71
N LYS A 286 9.69 9.15 27.58
CA LYS A 286 9.12 9.31 26.25
C LYS A 286 7.94 8.39 25.99
N LEU A 287 7.96 7.18 26.55
CA LEU A 287 6.83 6.26 26.46
C LEU A 287 5.62 6.80 27.24
N PHE A 288 5.82 7.19 28.50
CA PHE A 288 4.76 7.66 29.37
C PHE A 288 4.11 8.94 28.84
N GLU A 289 4.91 9.88 28.33
CA GLU A 289 4.43 11.11 27.67
C GLU A 289 3.58 10.86 26.42
N ASN A 290 3.72 9.69 25.78
CA ASN A 290 3.02 9.35 24.53
C ASN A 290 2.10 8.13 24.68
N ILE A 291 1.74 7.77 25.92
CA ILE A 291 1.08 6.49 26.20
C ILE A 291 -0.25 6.36 25.48
N ASP A 292 -1.05 7.43 25.39
CA ASP A 292 -2.35 7.42 24.71
C ASP A 292 -2.22 7.06 23.22
N SER A 293 -1.27 7.68 22.52
CA SER A 293 -1.03 7.39 21.10
C SER A 293 -0.44 6.00 20.89
N VAL A 294 0.40 5.53 21.81
CA VAL A 294 0.95 4.16 21.78
C VAL A 294 -0.17 3.14 21.97
N LEU A 295 -1.09 3.39 22.90
CA LEU A 295 -2.27 2.55 23.12
C LEU A 295 -3.19 2.54 21.90
N GLU A 296 -3.44 3.70 21.29
CA GLU A 296 -4.25 3.79 20.08
C GLU A 296 -3.66 2.91 18.96
N ILE A 297 -2.34 2.98 18.74
CA ILE A 297 -1.65 2.13 17.76
C ILE A 297 -1.78 0.65 18.15
N LEU A 298 -1.59 0.30 19.42
CA LEU A 298 -1.68 -1.07 19.91
C LEU A 298 -3.10 -1.65 19.75
N ILE A 299 -4.14 -0.85 20.02
CA ILE A 299 -5.55 -1.22 19.84
C ILE A 299 -5.90 -1.39 18.36
N ASN A 300 -5.38 -0.52 17.50
CA ASN A 300 -5.66 -0.56 16.07
C ASN A 300 -4.82 -1.59 15.30
N THR A 301 -3.71 -2.08 15.87
CA THR A 301 -2.91 -3.15 15.28
C THR A 301 -3.49 -4.51 15.62
N SER A 302 -3.61 -5.39 14.62
CA SER A 302 -4.14 -6.75 14.82
C SER A 302 -3.19 -7.63 15.65
N ALA A 303 -3.74 -8.55 16.43
CA ALA A 303 -2.97 -9.50 17.23
C ALA A 303 -2.09 -10.42 16.38
N ILE A 304 -2.49 -10.70 15.13
CA ILE A 304 -1.70 -11.48 14.17
C ILE A 304 -0.42 -10.72 13.82
N GLU A 305 -0.54 -9.46 13.45
CA GLU A 305 0.60 -8.60 13.11
C GLU A 305 1.54 -8.42 14.32
N LEU A 306 0.99 -8.18 15.51
CA LEU A 306 1.80 -8.06 16.74
C LEU A 306 2.54 -9.36 17.07
N THR A 307 1.93 -10.52 16.82
CA THR A 307 2.59 -11.82 17.01
C THR A 307 3.85 -11.96 16.15
N GLU A 308 3.81 -11.46 14.92
CA GLU A 308 4.97 -11.47 14.02
C GLU A 308 6.08 -10.53 14.52
N TYR A 309 5.74 -9.34 14.98
CA TYR A 309 6.72 -8.39 15.49
C TYR A 309 7.33 -8.79 16.83
N TRP A 310 6.55 -9.39 17.72
CA TRP A 310 7.03 -9.79 19.06
C TRP A 310 7.70 -11.16 19.07
N ASN A 311 7.47 -11.98 18.04
CA ASN A 311 7.79 -13.42 18.04
C ASN A 311 7.13 -14.18 19.21
N GLU A 312 6.02 -13.65 19.74
CA GLU A 312 5.25 -14.22 20.83
C GLU A 312 3.76 -14.14 20.52
N LYS A 313 3.01 -15.23 20.76
CA LYS A 313 1.59 -15.29 20.41
C LYS A 313 0.76 -14.41 21.33
N THR A 314 -0.03 -13.51 20.73
CA THR A 314 -1.04 -12.72 21.45
C THR A 314 -2.45 -12.87 20.85
N THR A 315 -3.44 -12.26 21.49
CA THR A 315 -4.85 -12.22 21.03
C THR A 315 -5.41 -10.82 21.21
N GLU A 316 -6.49 -10.47 20.50
CA GLU A 316 -7.13 -9.15 20.61
C GLU A 316 -7.51 -8.78 22.05
N LYS A 317 -7.89 -9.77 22.86
CA LYS A 317 -8.25 -9.56 24.27
C LYS A 317 -7.05 -9.38 25.20
N LYS A 318 -5.88 -9.85 24.80
CA LYS A 318 -4.67 -9.91 25.66
C LYS A 318 -3.55 -8.98 25.23
N LYS A 319 -3.54 -8.50 23.99
CA LYS A 319 -2.44 -7.72 23.39
C LYS A 319 -1.95 -6.54 24.23
N ILE A 320 -2.84 -5.87 24.96
CA ILE A 320 -2.45 -4.77 25.86
C ILE A 320 -1.63 -5.31 27.03
N MET A 321 -2.12 -6.33 27.72
CA MET A 321 -1.43 -6.92 28.86
C MET A 321 -0.14 -7.62 28.44
N ASP A 322 -0.16 -8.36 27.32
CA ASP A 322 1.02 -9.03 26.77
C ASP A 322 2.10 -8.01 26.40
N TRP A 323 1.73 -6.86 25.81
CA TRP A 323 2.68 -5.77 25.54
C TRP A 323 3.27 -5.16 26.81
N ILE A 324 2.45 -4.90 27.85
CA ILE A 324 2.94 -4.43 29.16
C ILE A 324 3.96 -5.42 29.74
N ASP A 325 3.66 -6.71 29.67
CA ASP A 325 4.54 -7.77 30.14
C ASP A 325 5.86 -7.83 29.35
N LEU A 326 5.82 -7.67 28.02
CA LEU A 326 7.00 -7.59 27.17
C LEU A 326 7.87 -6.37 27.51
N VAL A 327 7.28 -5.19 27.70
CA VAL A 327 8.02 -3.98 28.08
C VAL A 327 8.65 -4.15 29.46
N SER A 328 7.88 -4.68 30.43
CA SER A 328 8.38 -4.96 31.78
C SER A 328 9.52 -5.97 31.78
N MET A 329 9.38 -7.08 31.05
CA MET A 329 10.42 -8.11 30.92
C MET A 329 11.72 -7.52 30.37
N ASN A 330 11.64 -6.68 29.34
CA ASN A 330 12.80 -6.01 28.77
C ASN A 330 13.41 -5.01 29.75
N SER A 331 12.59 -4.32 30.56
CA SER A 331 13.05 -3.33 31.53
C SER A 331 13.93 -3.90 32.64
N ASN A 332 13.75 -5.18 33.00
CA ASN A 332 14.54 -5.85 34.03
C ASN A 332 16.05 -5.87 33.73
N SER A 333 16.42 -5.80 32.45
CA SER A 333 17.82 -5.73 32.00
C SER A 333 18.46 -4.35 32.19
N VAL A 334 17.68 -3.31 32.49
CA VAL A 334 18.14 -1.92 32.61
C VAL A 334 18.48 -1.62 34.07
N GLN A 335 19.78 -1.53 34.38
CA GLN A 335 20.26 -1.26 35.75
C GLN A 335 19.66 0.03 36.35
N GLY A 336 19.46 1.06 35.52
CA GLY A 336 18.86 2.33 35.93
C GLY A 336 17.34 2.31 36.14
N ALA A 337 16.67 1.17 35.92
CA ALA A 337 15.24 1.00 36.13
C ALA A 337 14.91 -0.11 37.15
N LYS A 338 15.91 -0.78 37.75
CA LYS A 338 15.70 -1.88 38.71
C LYS A 338 14.88 -1.49 39.94
N HIS A 339 14.88 -0.22 40.32
CA HIS A 339 14.10 0.32 41.43
C HIS A 339 12.67 0.69 41.04
N LEU A 340 12.31 0.54 39.76
CA LEU A 340 11.00 0.88 39.21
C LEU A 340 10.22 -0.40 38.94
N ASP A 341 8.93 -0.40 39.28
CA ASP A 341 7.99 -1.41 38.80
C ASP A 341 7.32 -0.88 37.53
N ILE A 342 7.95 -1.12 36.38
CA ILE A 342 7.47 -0.64 35.07
C ILE A 342 6.09 -1.23 34.74
N LYS A 343 5.81 -2.48 35.16
CA LYS A 343 4.50 -3.10 34.97
C LYS A 343 3.42 -2.37 35.75
N GLN A 344 3.66 -2.09 37.03
CA GLN A 344 2.75 -1.31 37.86
C GLN A 344 2.54 0.08 37.28
N MET A 345 3.61 0.79 36.90
CA MET A 345 3.52 2.15 36.35
C MET A 345 2.70 2.20 35.05
N LEU A 346 2.93 1.26 34.13
CA LEU A 346 2.14 1.16 32.90
C LEU A 346 0.69 0.80 33.18
N THR A 347 0.45 -0.13 34.11
CA THR A 347 -0.90 -0.50 34.52
C THR A 347 -1.63 0.69 35.12
N GLU A 348 -0.97 1.50 35.96
CA GLU A 348 -1.53 2.73 36.54
C GLU A 348 -1.82 3.81 35.49
N LEU A 349 -1.09 3.84 34.38
CA LEU A 349 -1.31 4.81 33.30
C LEU A 349 -2.42 4.36 32.33
N ILE A 350 -2.59 3.06 32.15
CA ILE A 350 -3.47 2.47 31.11
C ILE A 350 -4.82 2.03 31.69
N LEU A 351 -4.85 1.51 32.92
CA LEU A 351 -6.03 0.99 33.63
C LEU A 351 -6.39 1.88 34.83
#